data_AF-A0A1F6N0A9-F1
#
_entry.id   AF-A0A1F6N0A9-F1
#
_cell.length_a   1.000
_cell.length_b   1.000
_cell.length_c   1.000
_cell.angle_alpha   90.00
_cell.angle_beta   90.00
_cell.angle_gamma   90.00
#
_symmetry.space_group_name_H-M   'P 1'
#
loop_
_entity.id
_entity.type
_entity.pdbx_description
1 polymer ?
#
loop_
_entity_poly.entity_id
_entity_poly.type
_entity_poly.pdbx_seq_one_letter_code
_entity_poly.pdbx_strand_id
1 'polypeptide(L)'
;MLLQINFNLKNIKEAIEKSVNYKLPEFFLFQIEKTPEGWFVATSTDLPGLITEGKDKQELLYMIEDALLTYFDVPNNHIESKFESSSRLICNTV
;
A
#
# COMPACT_ATOMS: atom_id res chain seq x y z
N MET A 1 -2.11 -20.43 -0.19
CA MET A 1 -2.75 -19.90 -1.42
C MET A 1 -2.25 -18.48 -1.57
N LEU A 2 -1.50 -18.21 -2.64
CA LEU A 2 -0.97 -16.88 -2.93
C LEU A 2 -2.07 -16.09 -3.64
N LEU A 3 -2.47 -14.95 -3.10
CA LEU A 3 -3.39 -14.03 -3.78
C LEU A 3 -2.58 -12.88 -4.37
N GLN A 4 -2.82 -12.53 -5.63
CA GLN A 4 -2.31 -11.28 -6.20
C GLN A 4 -3.42 -10.24 -6.16
N ILE A 5 -3.13 -9.08 -5.59
CA ILE A 5 -4.09 -7.97 -5.49
C ILE A 5 -3.48 -6.72 -6.10
N ASN A 6 -4.29 -6.03 -6.90
CA ASN A 6 -3.99 -4.70 -7.41
C ASN A 6 -4.48 -3.65 -6.43
N PHE A 7 -3.57 -2.84 -5.89
CA PHE A 7 -3.93 -1.68 -5.08
C PHE A 7 -3.89 -0.41 -5.94
N ASN A 8 -5.01 0.31 -5.99
CA ASN A 8 -5.06 1.66 -6.55
C ASN A 8 -4.58 2.64 -5.48
N LEU A 9 -3.76 3.63 -5.82
CA LEU A 9 -3.22 4.57 -4.83
C LEU A 9 -3.42 6.02 -5.24
N LYS A 10 -4.52 6.33 -5.92
CA LYS A 10 -4.76 7.65 -6.53
C LYS A 10 -4.40 8.83 -5.62
N ASN A 11 -4.79 8.78 -4.34
CA ASN A 11 -4.55 9.88 -3.38
C ASN A 11 -3.08 9.99 -2.93
N ILE A 12 -2.33 8.89 -2.91
CA ILE A 12 -0.92 8.86 -2.48
C ILE A 12 0.02 9.09 -3.66
N LYS A 13 -0.39 8.65 -4.85
CA LYS A 13 0.33 8.85 -6.09
C LYS A 13 0.73 10.31 -6.28
N GLU A 14 -0.23 11.23 -6.17
CA GLU A 14 0.05 12.67 -6.36
C GLU A 14 1.09 13.19 -5.37
N ALA A 15 1.05 12.74 -4.11
CA ALA A 15 2.00 13.14 -3.07
C ALA A 15 3.41 12.62 -3.38
N ILE A 16 3.53 11.36 -3.77
CA ILE A 16 4.83 10.76 -4.11
C ILE A 16 5.38 11.38 -5.40
N GLU A 17 4.58 11.49 -6.47
CA GLU A 17 5.03 12.07 -7.75
C GLU A 17 5.57 13.50 -7.59
N LYS A 18 4.95 14.30 -6.71
CA LYS A 18 5.42 15.64 -6.36
C LYS A 18 6.75 15.64 -5.61
N SER A 19 7.03 14.60 -4.82
CA SER A 19 8.26 14.46 -4.04
C SER A 19 9.43 13.95 -4.89
N VAL A 20 9.19 12.90 -5.69
CA VAL A 20 10.27 12.22 -6.44
C VAL A 20 10.42 12.70 -7.89
N ASN A 21 9.58 13.63 -8.37
CA ASN A 21 9.56 14.10 -9.76
C ASN A 21 9.53 12.97 -10.80
N TYR A 22 8.93 11.83 -10.44
CA TYR A 22 8.83 10.63 -11.26
C TYR A 22 7.37 10.21 -11.36
N LYS A 23 6.97 9.68 -12.53
CA LYS A 23 5.60 9.20 -12.74
C LYS A 23 5.46 7.79 -12.20
N LEU A 24 4.61 7.63 -11.20
CA LEU A 24 4.33 6.30 -10.64
C LEU A 24 3.26 5.58 -11.48
N PRO A 25 3.32 4.24 -11.52
CA PRO A 25 2.22 3.46 -12.08
C PRO A 25 0.92 3.73 -11.30
N GLU A 26 -0.23 3.56 -11.97
CA GLU A 26 -1.54 3.74 -11.33
C GLU A 26 -1.87 2.61 -10.33
N PHE A 27 -1.25 1.45 -10.52
CA PHE A 27 -1.44 0.26 -9.72
C PHE A 27 -0.08 -0.33 -9.36
N PHE A 28 0.03 -0.88 -8.17
CA PHE A 28 1.15 -1.72 -7.76
C PHE A 28 0.64 -3.13 -7.46
N LEU A 29 1.42 -4.11 -7.88
CA LEU A 29 1.16 -5.52 -7.67
C LEU A 29 1.71 -5.96 -6.31
N PHE A 30 0.81 -6.49 -5.50
CA PHE A 30 1.16 -7.09 -4.22
C PHE A 30 0.73 -8.55 -4.18
N GLN A 31 1.64 -9.39 -3.71
CA GLN A 31 1.37 -10.76 -3.33
C GLN A 31 0.99 -10.78 -1.87
N ILE A 32 -0.21 -11.27 -1.57
CA ILE A 32 -0.70 -11.39 -0.21
C ILE A 32 -0.67 -12.86 0.21
N GLU A 33 -0.02 -13.09 1.33
CA GLU A 33 0.04 -14.37 2.02
C GLU A 33 -0.63 -14.22 3.38
N LYS A 34 -1.39 -15.25 3.78
CA LYS A 34 -1.91 -15.32 5.15
C LYS A 34 -1.04 -16.25 5.97
N THR A 35 -0.45 -15.75 7.04
CA THR A 35 0.39 -16.55 7.93
C THR A 35 -0.47 -17.49 8.79
N PRO A 36 0.09 -18.60 9.32
CA PRO A 36 -0.61 -19.50 10.24
C PRO A 36 -1.15 -18.79 11.48
N GLU A 37 -0.49 -17.73 11.92
CA GLU A 37 -0.85 -16.91 13.08
C GLU A 37 -2.01 -15.94 12.78
N GLY A 38 -2.45 -15.86 11.53
CA GLY A 38 -3.61 -15.08 11.10
C GLY A 38 -3.29 -13.70 10.53
N TRP A 39 -2.02 -13.36 10.35
CA TRP A 39 -1.59 -12.09 9.76
C TRP A 39 -1.64 -12.14 8.24
N PHE A 40 -1.80 -10.99 7.61
CA PHE A 40 -1.67 -10.80 6.18
C PHE A 40 -0.33 -10.16 5.90
N VAL A 41 0.50 -10.80 5.08
CA VAL A 41 1.79 -10.27 4.62
C VAL A 41 1.63 -9.89 3.15
N ALA A 42 1.87 -8.63 2.82
CA ALA A 42 1.89 -8.12 1.46
C ALA A 42 3.34 -7.87 1.01
N THR A 43 3.73 -8.53 -0.08
CA THR A 43 5.04 -8.35 -0.72
C THR A 43 4.83 -7.69 -2.07
N SER A 44 5.47 -6.54 -2.32
CA SER A 44 5.40 -5.91 -3.64
C SER A 44 6.24 -6.68 -4.66
N THR A 45 5.67 -6.92 -5.83
CA THR A 45 6.41 -7.48 -6.98
C THR A 45 7.12 -6.38 -7.77
N ASP A 46 6.57 -5.16 -7.73
CA ASP A 46 7.08 -4.01 -8.49
C ASP A 46 8.17 -3.23 -7.73
N LEU A 47 8.11 -3.24 -6.40
CA LEU A 47 9.05 -2.54 -5.53
C LEU A 47 9.87 -3.53 -4.72
N PRO A 48 11.09 -3.88 -5.17
CA PRO A 48 11.91 -4.87 -4.51
C PRO A 48 12.26 -4.40 -3.08
N GLY A 49 12.01 -5.28 -2.10
CA GLY A 49 12.27 -5.00 -0.69
C GLY A 49 11.10 -4.34 0.05
N LEU A 50 10.01 -3.98 -0.63
CA LEU A 50 8.81 -3.48 0.02
C LEU A 50 7.93 -4.65 0.48
N ILE A 51 7.99 -4.91 1.79
CA ILE A 51 7.24 -5.96 2.48
C ILE A 51 6.51 -5.33 3.66
N THR A 52 5.22 -5.60 3.78
CA THR A 52 4.38 -5.10 4.88
C THR A 52 3.49 -6.20 5.42
N GLU A 53 3.00 -6.00 6.64
CA GLU A 53 2.06 -6.92 7.27
C GLU A 53 0.95 -6.17 8.00
N GLY A 54 -0.20 -6.82 8.18
CA GLY A 54 -1.33 -6.30 8.93
C GLY A 54 -2.22 -7.44 9.44
N LYS A 55 -2.93 -7.23 10.56
CA LYS A 55 -3.81 -8.25 11.15
C LYS A 55 -5.13 -8.36 10.41
N ASP A 56 -5.55 -7.27 9.76
CA ASP A 56 -6.74 -7.23 8.92
C ASP A 56 -6.51 -6.43 7.64
N LYS A 57 -7.51 -6.40 6.77
CA LYS A 57 -7.41 -5.74 5.46
C LYS A 57 -7.24 -4.22 5.57
N GLN A 58 -7.80 -3.58 6.59
CA GLN A 58 -7.70 -2.13 6.77
C GLN A 58 -6.30 -1.77 7.29
N GLU A 59 -5.81 -2.52 8.28
CA GLU A 59 -4.45 -2.36 8.79
C GLU A 59 -3.41 -2.63 7.71
N LEU A 60 -3.58 -3.71 6.93
CA LEU A 60 -2.67 -4.02 5.82
C LEU A 60 -2.61 -2.89 4.79
N LEU A 61 -3.76 -2.30 4.46
CA LEU A 61 -3.82 -1.18 3.53
C LEU A 61 -3.06 0.03 4.09
N TYR A 62 -3.28 0.36 5.37
CA TYR A 62 -2.55 1.44 6.04
C TYR A 62 -1.03 1.21 6.02
N MET A 63 -0.62 -0.02 6.32
CA MET A 63 0.80 -0.40 6.31
C MET A 63 1.40 -0.34 4.91
N ILE A 64 0.65 -0.69 3.87
CA ILE A 64 1.07 -0.52 2.47
C ILE A 64 1.25 0.97 2.15
N GLU A 65 0.30 1.83 2.53
CA GLU A 65 0.41 3.28 2.32
C GLU A 65 1.67 3.85 2.99
N ASP A 66 1.91 3.50 4.25
CA ASP A 66 3.05 3.96 5.04
C ASP A 66 4.39 3.47 4.49
N ALA A 67 4.47 2.19 4.09
CA ALA A 67 5.68 1.63 3.52
C ALA A 67 6.01 2.25 2.16
N LEU A 68 5.01 2.61 1.35
CA LEU A 68 5.25 3.29 0.08
C LEU A 68 5.79 4.70 0.31
N LEU A 69 5.22 5.46 1.23
CA LEU A 69 5.75 6.77 1.58
C LEU A 69 7.20 6.67 2.07
N THR A 70 7.48 5.68 2.90
CA THR A 70 8.84 5.38 3.40
C THR A 70 9.79 4.98 2.28
N TYR A 71 9.36 4.11 1.36
CA TYR A 71 10.19 3.63 0.24
C TYR A 71 10.61 4.77 -0.69
N PHE A 72 9.76 5.77 -0.87
CA PHE A 72 10.03 6.93 -1.71
C PHE A 72 10.58 8.14 -0.93
N ASP A 73 10.99 7.95 0.34
CA ASP A 73 11.49 9.02 1.24
C ASP A 73 10.56 10.25 1.29
N VAL A 74 9.24 10.02 1.21
CA VAL A 74 8.24 11.09 1.25
C VAL A 74 7.95 11.42 2.70
N PRO A 75 8.17 12.68 3.15
CA PRO A 75 7.95 13.06 4.53
C PRO A 75 6.47 12.88 4.88
N ASN A 76 6.21 12.10 5.93
CA ASN A 76 4.89 11.60 6.28
C ASN A 76 4.06 12.65 7.07
N ASN A 77 3.98 13.86 6.50
CA ASN A 77 3.23 14.99 7.06
C ASN A 77 1.71 14.80 6.91
N HIS A 78 1.28 13.66 6.35
CA HIS A 78 -0.08 13.33 5.97
C HIS A 78 -0.79 12.37 6.94
N ILE A 79 -0.11 11.86 7.98
CA ILE A 79 -0.72 10.90 8.91
C ILE A 79 -1.78 11.56 9.82
N GLU A 80 -1.65 12.85 10.14
CA GLU A 80 -2.57 13.50 11.10
C GLU A 80 -4.02 13.68 10.59
N SER A 81 -4.31 13.54 9.29
CA SER A 81 -5.64 13.91 8.75
C SER A 81 -6.44 12.80 8.05
N LYS A 82 -5.99 11.54 8.03
CA LYS A 82 -6.61 10.50 7.18
C LYS A 82 -7.63 9.57 7.85
N PHE A 83 -7.95 9.78 9.13
CA PHE A 83 -8.96 8.96 9.83
C PHE A 83 -10.37 9.02 9.21
N GLU A 84 -10.66 9.97 8.30
CA GLU A 84 -11.98 10.09 7.65
C GLU A 84 -12.05 9.69 6.16
N SER A 85 -10.93 9.52 5.44
CA SER A 85 -10.97 9.54 3.96
C SER A 85 -10.62 8.23 3.22
N SER A 86 -10.09 7.21 3.89
CA SER A 86 -9.60 5.99 3.20
C SER A 86 -10.69 4.97 2.83
N SER A 87 -11.97 5.30 3.02
CA SER A 87 -13.14 4.42 2.82
C SER A 87 -13.45 4.02 1.36
N ARG A 88 -12.55 4.21 0.40
CA ARG A 88 -12.85 4.00 -1.04
C ARG A 88 -11.76 3.28 -1.83
N LEU A 89 -11.10 2.29 -1.22
CA LEU A 89 -10.26 1.37 -1.99
C LEU A 89 -10.99 0.06 -2.27
N ILE A 90 -11.41 -0.08 -3.54
CA ILE A 90 -12.06 -1.26 -4.08
C ILE A 90 -10.98 -2.34 -4.24
N CYS A 91 -10.87 -3.23 -3.26
CA CYS A 91 -10.25 -4.54 -3.45
C CYS A 91 -11.13 -5.34 -4.43
N ASN A 92 -10.88 -5.22 -5.73
CA ASN A 92 -11.43 -6.16 -6.70
C ASN A 92 -10.56 -7.41 -6.66
N THR A 93 -11.06 -8.44 -5.96
CA THR A 93 -10.60 -9.81 -6.12
C THR A 93 -10.96 -10.26 -7.54
N VAL A 94 -9.97 -10.49 -8.39
CA VAL A 94 -10.12 -11.27 -9.63
C VAL A 94 -10.06 -12.76 -9.32
#